data_AF-A0A2D9RXK9-F1
#
_entry.id   AF-A0A2D9RXK9-F1
#
_cell.length_a   1.000
_cell.length_b   1.000
_cell.length_c   1.000
_cell.angle_alpha   90.00
_cell.angle_beta   90.00
_cell.angle_gamma   90.00
#
_symmetry.space_group_name_H-M   'P 1'
#
loop_
_entity.id
_entity.type
_entity.pdbx_description
1 polymer ?
#
loop_
_entity_poly.entity_id
_entity_poly.type
_entity_poly.pdbx_seq_one_letter_code
_entity_poly.pdbx_strand_id
1 'polypeptide(L)'
;MQKLLLSVMIGSALAATAVQASSHREAPGIARAPALDSTDFYAFNSYESGREGYVTLIANYIPLQDAYGGPNYFAMDPAAEYAIHIDNDGDAMEDISFALKFTPMLAADNQGVALTVGPDGNQRSVKVPLKNIGPVSAEDMSAVNFSEQYSLTMVEGDMRTGARTEIMPMDAMYFAKPLDYIGNKTFSSTAEYQRYADQYVYDVMLPGCEMPARVFVGQRKDPFVVNLGKTFDLVNYVPVEGDSMPGAGDGNGFPGGITQSDSNDDLADKNVTSIALEVPASCVTGDGNGTIGAWTTASLPQARILNPNATFSKPEVQGGAMTQVSRLGNPLVNELVIGIGDKDKFSSSHPADDGQFADYVTHPALPELLNILFRDAVNSTLGTDIETLAPTNFPRTDLVTAFLTGFPGVNQLATVTPTEMLRLNTAIPATPAAEQSWAGVAGDDLAGFPNGRRPGDDVVDIALRVVMGRLCYPIPVNGEETDLGLCDSSDASVGNVPFTDGAPLDASMMDTSFPYLATPLPGSE
;
A
#
# COMPACT_ATOMS: atom_id res chain seq x y z
N MET A 1 -68.06 16.46 26.46
CA MET A 1 -67.75 15.62 25.29
C MET A 1 -66.73 16.40 24.47
N GLN A 2 -65.54 15.96 24.09
CA GLN A 2 -64.71 14.81 24.40
C GLN A 2 -63.33 15.28 23.91
N LYS A 3 -62.34 15.33 24.80
CA LYS A 3 -60.94 15.62 24.44
C LYS A 3 -60.45 14.43 23.61
N LEU A 4 -59.90 14.66 22.42
CA LEU A 4 -59.05 13.67 21.75
C LEU A 4 -57.73 14.35 21.41
N LEU A 5 -56.72 14.00 22.21
CA LEU A 5 -55.31 14.19 21.92
C LEU A 5 -54.96 13.32 20.72
N LEU A 6 -54.36 13.90 19.68
CA LEU A 6 -53.61 13.13 18.69
C LEU A 6 -52.16 13.58 18.74
N SER A 7 -51.35 12.67 19.29
CA SER A 7 -49.92 12.76 19.45
C SER A 7 -49.22 12.85 18.10
N VAL A 8 -48.43 13.89 17.89
CA VAL A 8 -47.50 13.98 16.75
C VAL A 8 -46.29 13.11 17.11
N MET A 9 -46.18 11.92 16.50
CA MET A 9 -44.90 11.21 16.43
C MET A 9 -44.00 11.94 15.44
N ILE A 10 -43.04 12.69 15.95
CA ILE A 10 -41.85 13.09 15.19
C ILE A 10 -40.93 11.87 15.19
N GLY A 11 -41.06 11.05 14.16
CA GLY A 11 -40.06 10.05 13.82
C GLY A 11 -38.84 10.77 13.28
N SER A 12 -37.87 11.06 14.15
CA SER A 12 -36.53 11.42 13.74
C SER A 12 -35.89 10.20 13.08
N ALA A 13 -36.12 10.02 11.79
CA ALA A 13 -35.25 9.22 10.96
C ALA A 13 -33.90 9.95 10.90
N LEU A 14 -33.00 9.63 11.84
CA LEU A 14 -31.57 9.80 11.59
C LEU A 14 -31.27 8.93 10.37
N ALA A 15 -31.26 9.55 9.20
CA ALA A 15 -30.47 9.05 8.09
C ALA A 15 -29.03 9.09 8.60
N ALA A 16 -28.56 7.97 9.13
CA ALA A 16 -27.14 7.68 9.21
C ALA A 16 -26.67 7.72 7.76
N THR A 17 -26.16 8.86 7.32
CA THR A 17 -25.26 8.88 6.17
C THR A 17 -24.11 7.98 6.56
N ALA A 18 -24.05 6.80 5.96
CA ALA A 18 -22.92 5.92 6.07
C ALA A 18 -21.68 6.73 5.65
N VAL A 19 -20.88 7.12 6.62
CA VAL A 19 -19.55 7.64 6.36
C VAL A 19 -18.79 6.47 5.74
N GLN A 20 -18.42 6.60 4.46
CA GLN A 20 -17.58 5.63 3.79
C GLN A 20 -16.16 5.85 4.32
N ALA A 21 -15.88 5.25 5.47
CA ALA A 21 -14.54 5.06 5.97
C ALA A 21 -13.83 4.03 5.09
N SER A 22 -12.63 4.34 4.60
CA SER A 22 -11.80 3.33 3.94
C SER A 22 -10.33 3.73 4.00
N SER A 23 -9.46 2.76 4.31
CA SER A 23 -8.01 2.79 4.12
C SER A 23 -7.59 2.61 2.65
N HIS A 24 -8.57 2.58 1.75
CA HIS A 24 -8.56 1.77 0.53
C HIS A 24 -9.72 2.24 -0.34
N ARG A 25 -9.71 3.56 -0.59
CA ARG A 25 -10.62 4.45 -1.36
C ARG A 25 -10.38 5.84 -0.80
N GLU A 26 -9.11 6.19 -0.73
CA GLU A 26 -8.59 7.09 0.29
C GLU A 26 -9.06 8.53 0.06
N ALA A 27 -9.25 8.89 -1.21
CA ALA A 27 -9.80 10.16 -1.68
C ALA A 27 -11.18 9.97 -2.36
N PRO A 28 -12.12 10.92 -2.22
CA PRO A 28 -13.44 10.83 -2.88
C PRO A 28 -13.38 10.62 -4.41
N GLY A 29 -12.34 11.15 -5.06
CA GLY A 29 -12.04 10.94 -6.47
C GLY A 29 -11.71 9.49 -6.79
N ILE A 30 -10.67 8.94 -6.16
CA ILE A 30 -10.18 7.58 -6.39
C ILE A 30 -11.20 6.51 -5.98
N ALA A 31 -12.07 6.84 -5.02
CA ALA A 31 -13.16 5.97 -4.58
C ALA A 31 -14.15 5.57 -5.69
N ARG A 32 -14.08 6.20 -6.86
CA ARG A 32 -14.88 5.93 -8.07
C ARG A 32 -14.09 5.22 -9.18
N ALA A 33 -12.82 4.91 -8.93
CA ALA A 33 -11.90 4.28 -9.87
C ALA A 33 -11.00 3.26 -9.11
N PRO A 34 -11.58 2.19 -8.54
CA PRO A 34 -10.88 1.29 -7.60
C PRO A 34 -9.66 0.60 -8.20
N ALA A 35 -9.60 0.41 -9.53
CA ALA A 35 -8.45 -0.17 -10.20
C ALA A 35 -7.18 0.71 -10.14
N LEU A 36 -7.32 1.99 -9.77
CA LEU A 36 -6.23 2.96 -9.67
C LEU A 36 -5.89 3.32 -8.23
N ASP A 37 -6.58 2.72 -7.28
CA ASP A 37 -6.43 2.99 -5.87
C ASP A 37 -5.17 2.28 -5.37
N SER A 38 -4.11 3.06 -5.17
CA SER A 38 -2.89 2.63 -4.51
C SER A 38 -3.20 2.32 -3.06
N THR A 39 -2.62 1.25 -2.54
CA THR A 39 -2.92 0.79 -1.19
C THR A 39 -1.73 0.91 -0.28
N ASP A 40 -0.58 0.47 -0.79
CA ASP A 40 0.68 0.50 -0.09
C ASP A 40 1.82 0.63 -1.07
N PHE A 41 2.87 1.28 -0.61
CA PHE A 41 4.16 1.29 -1.27
C PHE A 41 5.23 0.79 -0.32
N TYR A 42 6.15 -0.01 -0.85
CA TYR A 42 7.28 -0.61 -0.15
C TYR A 42 8.55 -0.31 -0.93
N ALA A 43 9.61 0.04 -0.20
CA ALA A 43 10.94 0.27 -0.77
C ALA A 43 11.98 -0.21 0.24
N PHE A 44 12.74 -1.26 -0.06
CA PHE A 44 13.69 -1.82 0.90
C PHE A 44 14.90 -2.45 0.20
N ASN A 45 16.02 -2.56 0.91
CA ASN A 45 17.14 -3.37 0.44
C ASN A 45 16.74 -4.85 0.47
N SER A 46 16.97 -5.55 -0.64
CA SER A 46 16.63 -6.96 -0.79
C SER A 46 17.26 -7.80 0.32
N TYR A 47 16.43 -8.54 1.05
CA TYR A 47 16.85 -9.50 2.08
C TYR A 47 16.85 -10.94 1.59
N GLU A 48 16.63 -11.18 0.30
CA GLU A 48 16.83 -12.49 -0.34
C GLU A 48 18.33 -12.83 -0.40
N SER A 49 18.66 -14.08 -0.04
CA SER A 49 20.05 -14.55 -0.06
C SER A 49 20.66 -14.49 -1.47
N GLY A 50 21.84 -13.88 -1.61
CA GLY A 50 22.52 -13.72 -2.91
C GLY A 50 22.02 -12.55 -3.75
N ARG A 51 21.14 -11.71 -3.18
CA ARG A 51 20.62 -10.48 -3.80
C ARG A 51 21.08 -9.23 -3.04
N GLU A 52 22.21 -9.31 -2.33
CA GLU A 52 22.83 -8.15 -1.69
C GLU A 52 23.15 -7.07 -2.74
N GLY A 53 22.90 -5.81 -2.42
CA GLY A 53 23.09 -4.69 -3.36
C GLY A 53 21.92 -4.48 -4.33
N TYR A 54 20.79 -5.17 -4.14
CA TYR A 54 19.53 -4.88 -4.82
C TYR A 54 18.56 -4.12 -3.91
N VAL A 55 17.71 -3.29 -4.51
CA VAL A 55 16.55 -2.68 -3.87
C VAL A 55 15.28 -3.29 -4.46
N THR A 56 14.27 -3.51 -3.61
CA THR A 56 12.95 -3.96 -4.00
C THR A 56 11.94 -2.83 -3.80
N LEU A 57 11.13 -2.58 -4.83
CA LEU A 57 10.04 -1.61 -4.85
C LEU A 57 8.74 -2.37 -5.13
N ILE A 58 7.73 -2.20 -4.29
CA ILE A 58 6.43 -2.86 -4.47
C ILE A 58 5.33 -1.82 -4.34
N ALA A 59 4.51 -1.66 -5.37
CA ALA A 59 3.31 -0.85 -5.36
C ALA A 59 2.08 -1.75 -5.42
N ASN A 60 1.28 -1.72 -4.36
CA ASN A 60 0.02 -2.44 -4.29
C ASN A 60 -1.13 -1.56 -4.76
N TYR A 61 -2.05 -2.17 -5.52
CA TYR A 61 -3.22 -1.54 -6.11
C TYR A 61 -4.44 -2.44 -5.95
N ILE A 62 -5.61 -1.83 -6.13
CA ILE A 62 -6.91 -2.48 -6.11
C ILE A 62 -7.15 -3.10 -4.72
N PRO A 63 -7.64 -2.29 -3.77
CA PRO A 63 -7.93 -2.70 -2.41
C PRO A 63 -8.82 -3.91 -2.24
N LEU A 64 -8.79 -4.46 -1.02
CA LEU A 64 -9.90 -5.25 -0.45
C LEU A 64 -10.38 -6.34 -1.42
N GLN A 65 -9.43 -7.03 -2.08
CA GLN A 65 -9.79 -8.04 -3.04
C GLN A 65 -10.30 -9.28 -2.31
N ASP A 66 -11.61 -9.41 -2.23
CA ASP A 66 -12.24 -10.67 -1.87
C ASP A 66 -11.79 -11.74 -2.87
N ALA A 67 -11.14 -12.80 -2.38
CA ALA A 67 -10.58 -13.84 -3.24
C ALA A 67 -11.65 -14.46 -4.18
N TYR A 68 -12.90 -14.52 -3.73
CA TYR A 68 -14.04 -15.03 -4.49
C TYR A 68 -14.63 -14.04 -5.50
N GLY A 69 -14.00 -12.88 -5.75
CA GLY A 69 -14.46 -11.71 -6.53
C GLY A 69 -14.79 -11.93 -8.03
N GLY A 70 -15.09 -13.17 -8.43
CA GLY A 70 -15.61 -13.50 -9.73
C GLY A 70 -16.99 -12.89 -10.03
N PRO A 71 -17.43 -12.92 -11.31
CA PRO A 71 -16.76 -13.58 -12.44
C PRO A 71 -15.64 -12.74 -13.07
N ASN A 72 -15.46 -11.48 -12.64
CA ASN A 72 -14.54 -10.54 -13.28
C ASN A 72 -13.18 -10.43 -12.58
N TYR A 73 -13.07 -10.75 -11.29
CA TYR A 73 -11.83 -10.63 -10.52
C TYR A 73 -11.19 -9.23 -10.70
N PHE A 74 -9.87 -9.08 -10.59
CA PHE A 74 -9.20 -7.80 -10.36
C PHE A 74 -8.24 -7.47 -11.51
N ALA A 75 -8.82 -7.03 -12.63
CA ALA A 75 -8.06 -6.54 -13.78
C ALA A 75 -7.61 -5.08 -13.57
N MET A 76 -6.44 -4.74 -14.14
CA MET A 76 -5.92 -3.38 -14.18
C MET A 76 -6.71 -2.53 -15.17
N ASP A 77 -6.74 -1.21 -14.96
CA ASP A 77 -7.46 -0.31 -15.88
C ASP A 77 -6.63 -0.10 -17.17
N PRO A 78 -7.16 -0.47 -18.36
CA PRO A 78 -6.44 -0.32 -19.63
C PRO A 78 -6.24 1.14 -20.07
N ALA A 79 -6.97 2.09 -19.49
CA ALA A 79 -6.78 3.51 -19.75
C ALA A 79 -5.67 4.12 -18.88
N ALA A 80 -5.26 3.44 -17.81
CA ALA A 80 -4.34 3.98 -16.83
C ALA A 80 -2.86 3.81 -17.23
N GLU A 81 -2.03 4.70 -16.72
CA GLU A 81 -0.57 4.51 -16.61
C GLU A 81 -0.25 4.45 -15.12
N TYR A 82 0.35 3.33 -14.70
CA TYR A 82 0.83 3.12 -13.33
C TYR A 82 2.33 3.34 -13.34
N ALA A 83 2.89 4.00 -12.33
CA ALA A 83 4.32 4.27 -12.30
C ALA A 83 4.90 4.20 -10.89
N ILE A 84 6.09 3.61 -10.78
CA ILE A 84 6.96 3.72 -9.61
C ILE A 84 8.05 4.73 -9.95
N HIS A 85 8.24 5.71 -9.08
CA HIS A 85 9.17 6.83 -9.25
C HIS A 85 10.33 6.72 -8.26
N ILE A 86 11.48 7.24 -8.68
CA ILE A 86 12.69 7.36 -7.88
C ILE A 86 13.25 8.77 -8.05
N ASP A 87 13.49 9.43 -6.92
CA ASP A 87 14.29 10.66 -6.78
C ASP A 87 15.63 10.26 -6.15
N ASN A 88 16.75 10.56 -6.80
CA ASN A 88 18.07 10.20 -6.31
C ASN A 88 18.98 11.40 -6.00
N ASP A 89 18.48 12.64 -6.13
CA ASP A 89 19.22 13.85 -5.80
C ASP A 89 18.58 14.72 -4.70
N GLY A 90 17.30 14.44 -4.39
CA GLY A 90 16.52 15.05 -3.32
C GLY A 90 15.78 16.32 -3.70
N ASP A 91 15.62 16.65 -4.98
CA ASP A 91 14.84 17.82 -5.42
C ASP A 91 13.31 17.59 -5.42
N ALA A 92 12.88 16.37 -5.07
CA ALA A 92 11.50 15.90 -5.03
C ALA A 92 10.76 15.83 -6.38
N MET A 93 11.54 15.72 -7.47
CA MET A 93 11.09 15.31 -8.79
C MET A 93 11.66 13.92 -9.10
N GLU A 94 10.98 13.14 -9.93
CA GLU A 94 11.56 11.87 -10.39
C GLU A 94 12.77 12.07 -11.31
N ASP A 95 13.81 11.29 -11.05
CA ASP A 95 14.93 11.05 -11.96
C ASP A 95 14.71 9.79 -12.80
N ILE A 96 14.02 8.81 -12.22
CA ILE A 96 13.73 7.53 -12.86
C ILE A 96 12.28 7.16 -12.60
N SER A 97 11.56 6.74 -13.64
CA SER A 97 10.23 6.15 -13.49
C SER A 97 10.10 4.84 -14.24
N PHE A 98 9.47 3.86 -13.61
CA PHE A 98 9.06 2.61 -14.23
C PHE A 98 7.56 2.66 -14.51
N ALA A 99 7.18 2.92 -15.75
CA ALA A 99 5.81 3.12 -16.18
C ALA A 99 5.22 1.86 -16.85
N LEU A 100 4.03 1.46 -16.42
CA LEU A 100 3.31 0.28 -16.89
C LEU A 100 1.96 0.64 -17.51
N LYS A 101 1.64 -0.02 -18.63
CA LYS A 101 0.33 0.04 -19.29
C LYS A 101 -0.20 -1.34 -19.59
N PHE A 102 -1.44 -1.59 -19.18
CA PHE A 102 -2.07 -2.91 -19.28
C PHE A 102 -2.98 -3.01 -20.50
N THR A 103 -2.93 -4.17 -21.16
CA THR A 103 -3.79 -4.52 -22.28
C THR A 103 -4.55 -5.81 -21.96
N PRO A 104 -5.87 -5.74 -21.71
CA PRO A 104 -6.68 -6.92 -21.50
C PRO A 104 -6.99 -7.60 -22.84
N MET A 105 -7.05 -8.92 -22.81
CA MET A 105 -7.29 -9.76 -23.97
C MET A 105 -8.27 -10.88 -23.64
N LEU A 106 -9.03 -11.30 -24.65
CA LEU A 106 -9.76 -12.55 -24.66
C LEU A 106 -9.08 -13.57 -25.56
N ALA A 107 -9.26 -14.85 -25.23
CA ALA A 107 -8.89 -15.95 -26.11
C ALA A 107 -9.61 -15.89 -27.48
N ALA A 108 -9.17 -16.74 -28.41
CA ALA A 108 -9.72 -16.83 -29.76
C ALA A 108 -9.74 -15.47 -30.48
N ASP A 109 -8.57 -14.83 -30.62
CA ASP A 109 -8.39 -13.54 -31.29
C ASP A 109 -9.35 -12.45 -30.78
N ASN A 110 -9.38 -12.28 -29.46
CA ASN A 110 -10.25 -11.31 -28.76
C ASN A 110 -11.76 -11.55 -28.91
N GLN A 111 -12.19 -12.73 -29.38
CA GLN A 111 -13.62 -13.08 -29.43
C GLN A 111 -14.14 -13.69 -28.13
N GLY A 112 -13.25 -14.28 -27.33
CA GLY A 112 -13.62 -15.09 -26.19
C GLY A 112 -14.03 -16.50 -26.59
N VAL A 113 -13.77 -17.45 -25.70
CA VAL A 113 -14.15 -18.86 -25.83
C VAL A 113 -15.66 -18.97 -26.00
N ALA A 114 -16.08 -19.79 -26.96
CA ALA A 114 -17.46 -20.15 -27.18
C ALA A 114 -17.64 -21.67 -27.15
N LEU A 115 -18.71 -22.12 -26.50
CA LEU A 115 -19.07 -23.52 -26.38
C LEU A 115 -20.17 -23.87 -27.38
N THR A 116 -20.13 -25.09 -27.91
CA THR A 116 -21.22 -25.66 -28.70
C THR A 116 -22.33 -26.12 -27.76
N VAL A 117 -23.43 -25.38 -27.71
CA VAL A 117 -24.55 -25.60 -26.80
C VAL A 117 -25.80 -26.03 -27.57
N GLY A 118 -26.40 -27.15 -27.17
CA GLY A 118 -27.65 -27.67 -27.72
C GLY A 118 -27.52 -29.10 -28.28
N PRO A 119 -28.63 -29.76 -28.59
CA PRO A 119 -28.63 -31.11 -29.17
C PRO A 119 -28.24 -31.08 -30.65
N ASP A 120 -27.85 -32.24 -31.19
CA ASP A 120 -27.57 -32.41 -32.62
C ASP A 120 -28.73 -31.89 -33.49
N GLY A 121 -28.40 -31.12 -34.52
CA GLY A 121 -29.37 -30.44 -35.38
C GLY A 121 -29.90 -29.10 -34.85
N ASN A 122 -29.56 -28.69 -33.62
CA ASN A 122 -29.88 -27.38 -33.04
C ASN A 122 -28.77 -26.85 -32.11
N GLN A 123 -27.52 -27.02 -32.53
CA GLN A 123 -26.35 -26.50 -31.81
C GLN A 123 -26.14 -25.01 -32.10
N ARG A 124 -25.68 -24.27 -31.09
CA ARG A 124 -25.29 -22.86 -31.20
C ARG A 124 -23.91 -22.66 -30.56
N SER A 125 -23.08 -21.82 -31.16
CA SER A 125 -21.84 -21.36 -30.54
C SER A 125 -22.14 -20.21 -29.58
N VAL A 126 -21.88 -20.39 -28.29
CA VAL A 126 -22.26 -19.44 -27.22
C VAL A 126 -21.03 -19.06 -26.40
N LYS A 127 -20.74 -17.76 -26.31
CA LYS A 127 -19.61 -17.24 -25.52
C LYS A 127 -19.79 -17.51 -24.03
N VAL A 128 -18.70 -17.81 -23.34
CA VAL A 128 -18.71 -18.07 -21.89
C VAL A 128 -18.61 -16.78 -21.07
N PRO A 129 -19.22 -16.72 -19.88
CA PRO A 129 -19.16 -15.55 -19.00
C PRO A 129 -17.96 -15.56 -18.02
N LEU A 130 -17.05 -16.54 -18.12
CA LEU A 130 -15.99 -16.79 -17.14
C LEU A 130 -14.60 -16.51 -17.71
N LYS A 131 -13.63 -16.19 -16.84
CA LYS A 131 -12.21 -16.01 -17.20
C LYS A 131 -11.50 -17.30 -17.62
N ASN A 132 -12.07 -18.46 -17.34
CA ASN A 132 -11.57 -19.77 -17.75
C ASN A 132 -12.72 -20.77 -17.96
N ILE A 133 -12.49 -21.84 -18.72
CA ILE A 133 -13.47 -22.91 -19.00
C ILE A 133 -13.06 -24.29 -18.49
N GLY A 134 -12.00 -24.36 -17.69
CA GLY A 134 -11.40 -25.60 -17.21
C GLY A 134 -10.19 -25.33 -16.32
N PRO A 135 -9.48 -26.40 -15.92
CA PRO A 135 -8.24 -26.30 -15.15
C PRO A 135 -7.16 -25.49 -15.88
N VAL A 136 -6.31 -24.83 -15.10
CA VAL A 136 -5.15 -24.07 -15.57
C VAL A 136 -3.94 -24.52 -14.74
N SER A 137 -2.81 -24.74 -15.40
CA SER A 137 -1.52 -25.00 -14.74
C SER A 137 -0.40 -24.25 -15.44
N ALA A 138 0.80 -24.31 -14.85
CA ALA A 138 2.03 -23.81 -15.45
C ALA A 138 2.32 -24.44 -16.84
N GLU A 139 1.79 -25.63 -17.12
CA GLU A 139 2.03 -26.39 -18.34
C GLU A 139 0.88 -26.29 -19.36
N ASP A 140 -0.33 -25.94 -18.90
CA ASP A 140 -1.52 -25.88 -19.74
C ASP A 140 -2.42 -24.69 -19.39
N MET A 141 -2.41 -23.71 -20.29
CA MET A 141 -3.26 -22.51 -20.23
C MET A 141 -4.39 -22.53 -21.26
N SER A 142 -4.65 -23.67 -21.93
CA SER A 142 -5.62 -23.77 -23.02
C SER A 142 -7.06 -23.44 -22.59
N ALA A 143 -7.36 -23.55 -21.30
CA ALA A 143 -8.65 -23.23 -20.72
C ALA A 143 -8.84 -21.74 -20.36
N VAL A 144 -7.78 -20.91 -20.47
CA VAL A 144 -7.84 -19.48 -20.16
C VAL A 144 -8.65 -18.74 -21.23
N ASN A 145 -9.61 -17.92 -20.79
CA ASN A 145 -10.45 -17.09 -21.64
C ASN A 145 -10.10 -15.60 -21.57
N PHE A 146 -9.50 -15.14 -20.46
CA PHE A 146 -9.06 -13.76 -20.25
C PHE A 146 -7.59 -13.72 -19.84
N SER A 147 -6.82 -12.78 -20.36
CA SER A 147 -5.43 -12.54 -19.99
C SER A 147 -5.09 -11.06 -20.03
N GLU A 148 -4.08 -10.63 -19.28
CA GLU A 148 -3.55 -9.27 -19.30
C GLU A 148 -2.08 -9.30 -19.69
N GLN A 149 -1.72 -8.45 -20.65
CA GLN A 149 -0.33 -8.14 -20.97
C GLN A 149 -0.01 -6.73 -20.50
N TYR A 150 1.27 -6.40 -20.33
CA TYR A 150 1.68 -5.03 -20.08
C TYR A 150 2.97 -4.67 -20.79
N SER A 151 3.14 -3.38 -21.08
CA SER A 151 4.44 -2.81 -21.41
C SER A 151 5.08 -2.25 -20.15
N LEU A 152 6.42 -2.27 -20.11
CA LEU A 152 7.23 -1.61 -19.10
C LEU A 152 8.12 -0.60 -19.80
N THR A 153 8.07 0.66 -19.38
CA THR A 153 8.93 1.73 -19.90
C THR A 153 9.72 2.33 -18.75
N MET A 154 11.04 2.36 -18.88
CA MET A 154 11.89 3.20 -18.03
C MET A 154 11.91 4.60 -18.62
N VAL A 155 11.63 5.60 -17.79
CA VAL A 155 11.74 7.02 -18.11
C VAL A 155 12.88 7.60 -17.28
N GLU A 156 13.87 8.19 -17.94
CA GLU A 156 14.97 8.91 -17.30
C GLU A 156 14.72 10.42 -17.39
N GLY A 157 14.67 11.09 -16.24
CA GLY A 157 14.20 12.46 -16.03
C GLY A 157 12.68 12.55 -15.83
N ASP A 158 12.15 13.77 -15.94
CA ASP A 158 10.72 14.11 -15.79
C ASP A 158 9.80 13.11 -16.53
N MET A 159 8.81 12.56 -15.83
CA MET A 159 7.92 11.49 -16.30
C MET A 159 7.17 11.85 -17.61
N ARG A 160 6.94 13.14 -17.85
CA ARG A 160 6.22 13.62 -19.05
C ARG A 160 7.14 13.86 -20.24
N THR A 161 8.39 14.24 -20.02
CA THR A 161 9.29 14.76 -21.07
C THR A 161 10.64 14.05 -21.17
N GLY A 162 10.98 13.20 -20.20
CA GLY A 162 12.20 12.44 -20.07
C GLY A 162 12.40 11.40 -21.18
N ALA A 163 13.61 10.84 -21.21
CA ALA A 163 13.99 9.83 -22.19
C ALA A 163 13.27 8.52 -21.89
N ARG A 164 12.52 8.00 -22.87
CA ARG A 164 11.72 6.77 -22.70
C ARG A 164 12.40 5.59 -23.38
N THR A 165 12.62 4.52 -22.62
CA THR A 165 13.12 3.25 -23.11
C THR A 165 12.15 2.13 -22.76
N GLU A 166 11.61 1.46 -23.77
CA GLU A 166 10.80 0.26 -23.57
C GLU A 166 11.70 -0.90 -23.12
N ILE A 167 11.33 -1.52 -22.00
CA ILE A 167 12.02 -2.67 -21.42
C ILE A 167 11.31 -3.92 -21.90
N MET A 168 12.08 -4.96 -22.21
CA MET A 168 11.56 -6.26 -22.65
C MET A 168 12.02 -7.36 -21.68
N PRO A 169 11.19 -8.39 -21.44
CA PRO A 169 11.62 -9.56 -20.69
C PRO A 169 12.70 -10.31 -21.46
N MET A 170 13.70 -10.86 -20.74
CA MET A 170 14.82 -11.57 -21.36
C MET A 170 14.41 -12.89 -22.01
N ASP A 171 13.47 -13.60 -21.38
CA ASP A 171 13.08 -14.97 -21.76
C ASP A 171 11.61 -15.09 -22.23
N ALA A 172 10.96 -13.96 -22.55
CA ALA A 172 9.58 -13.93 -23.05
C ALA A 172 9.38 -12.91 -24.18
N MET A 173 8.27 -13.02 -24.91
CA MET A 173 7.95 -12.07 -25.99
C MET A 173 7.33 -10.76 -25.49
N TYR A 174 6.63 -10.82 -24.37
CA TYR A 174 5.90 -9.72 -23.75
C TYR A 174 5.75 -10.03 -22.27
N PHE A 175 5.53 -9.01 -21.45
CA PHE A 175 5.13 -9.24 -20.08
C PHE A 175 3.65 -9.61 -19.99
N ALA A 176 3.32 -10.56 -19.14
CA ALA A 176 1.96 -10.93 -18.82
C ALA A 176 1.74 -10.88 -17.31
N LYS A 177 0.48 -10.68 -16.91
CA LYS A 177 0.02 -10.82 -15.54
C LYS A 177 -0.64 -12.21 -15.40
N PRO A 178 -0.31 -13.02 -14.37
CA PRO A 178 -1.00 -14.28 -14.14
C PRO A 178 -2.48 -14.02 -13.86
N LEU A 179 -3.33 -15.02 -14.14
CA LEU A 179 -4.69 -14.99 -13.65
C LEU A 179 -4.70 -14.86 -12.12
N ASP A 180 -5.65 -14.07 -11.59
CA ASP A 180 -5.92 -14.01 -10.15
C ASP A 180 -6.28 -15.42 -9.64
N TYR A 181 -6.10 -15.68 -8.35
CA TYR A 181 -6.26 -17.02 -7.80
C TYR A 181 -7.74 -17.42 -7.65
N ILE A 182 -8.36 -17.77 -8.78
CA ILE A 182 -9.77 -18.15 -8.91
C ILE A 182 -10.22 -19.22 -7.89
N GLY A 183 -9.34 -20.18 -7.60
CA GLY A 183 -9.55 -21.24 -6.61
C GLY A 183 -8.98 -22.59 -7.02
N ASN A 184 -9.04 -23.56 -6.12
CA ASN A 184 -8.45 -24.89 -6.26
C ASN A 184 -9.05 -25.71 -7.40
N LYS A 185 -10.29 -25.47 -7.81
CA LYS A 185 -10.85 -26.15 -9.00
C LYS A 185 -10.14 -25.72 -10.29
N THR A 186 -9.65 -24.48 -10.34
CA THR A 186 -8.89 -23.96 -11.48
C THR A 186 -7.44 -24.39 -11.39
N PHE A 187 -6.78 -24.21 -10.24
CA PHE A 187 -5.32 -24.37 -10.09
C PHE A 187 -4.88 -25.59 -9.29
N SER A 188 -5.80 -26.47 -8.89
CA SER A 188 -5.58 -27.67 -8.06
C SER A 188 -5.21 -27.42 -6.59
N SER A 189 -4.29 -26.50 -6.28
CA SER A 189 -3.90 -26.13 -4.91
C SER A 189 -3.09 -24.83 -4.87
N THR A 190 -2.83 -24.29 -3.67
CA THR A 190 -2.00 -23.08 -3.49
C THR A 190 -0.58 -23.26 -3.98
N ALA A 191 0.01 -24.44 -3.76
CA ALA A 191 1.35 -24.75 -4.27
C ALA A 191 1.41 -24.78 -5.81
N GLU A 192 0.34 -25.28 -6.46
CA GLU A 192 0.26 -25.33 -7.91
C GLU A 192 -0.06 -23.95 -8.52
N TYR A 193 -0.84 -23.11 -7.82
CA TYR A 193 -1.00 -21.70 -8.19
C TYR A 193 0.34 -20.96 -8.09
N GLN A 194 1.12 -21.17 -7.03
CA GLN A 194 2.44 -20.55 -6.88
C GLN A 194 3.35 -20.97 -8.04
N ARG A 195 3.43 -22.28 -8.37
CA ARG A 195 4.22 -22.75 -9.54
C ARG A 195 3.78 -22.07 -10.85
N TYR A 196 2.48 -21.85 -11.03
CA TYR A 196 1.95 -21.12 -12.18
C TYR A 196 2.36 -19.64 -12.16
N ALA A 197 2.20 -18.95 -11.02
CA ALA A 197 2.52 -17.54 -10.88
C ALA A 197 4.02 -17.25 -10.99
N ASP A 198 4.89 -18.17 -10.58
CA ASP A 198 6.36 -18.04 -10.66
C ASP A 198 6.87 -17.89 -12.10
N GLN A 199 6.11 -18.37 -13.10
CA GLN A 199 6.45 -18.19 -14.51
C GLN A 199 6.35 -16.73 -14.98
N TYR A 200 5.74 -15.87 -14.18
CA TYR A 200 5.51 -14.45 -14.47
C TYR A 200 6.47 -13.54 -13.70
N VAL A 201 7.50 -14.11 -13.08
CA VAL A 201 8.70 -13.37 -12.65
C VAL A 201 9.64 -13.28 -13.84
N TYR A 202 9.90 -12.06 -14.29
CA TYR A 202 10.71 -11.80 -15.48
C TYR A 202 12.04 -11.15 -15.10
N ASP A 203 13.15 -11.71 -15.60
CA ASP A 203 14.41 -11.00 -15.65
C ASP A 203 14.41 -9.98 -16.80
N VAL A 204 14.96 -8.79 -16.53
CA VAL A 204 15.05 -7.69 -17.49
C VAL A 204 16.42 -7.02 -17.42
N MET A 205 16.90 -6.48 -18.55
CA MET A 205 18.04 -5.59 -18.59
C MET A 205 17.58 -4.14 -18.63
N LEU A 206 17.98 -3.35 -17.64
CA LEU A 206 17.73 -1.92 -17.63
C LEU A 206 18.86 -1.16 -18.37
N PRO A 207 18.56 -0.06 -19.07
CA PRO A 207 19.56 0.84 -19.61
C PRO A 207 20.61 1.24 -18.57
N GLY A 208 21.89 1.18 -18.95
CA GLY A 208 22.99 1.56 -18.05
C GLY A 208 23.30 0.58 -16.92
N CYS A 209 22.54 -0.52 -16.78
CA CYS A 209 22.73 -1.52 -15.73
C CYS A 209 23.50 -2.75 -16.22
N GLU A 210 24.52 -3.16 -15.46
CA GLU A 210 25.29 -4.37 -15.76
C GLU A 210 24.56 -5.65 -15.34
N MET A 211 23.81 -5.59 -14.25
CA MET A 211 23.14 -6.73 -13.64
C MET A 211 21.65 -6.73 -13.96
N PRO A 212 21.02 -7.91 -14.17
CA PRO A 212 19.60 -8.00 -14.46
C PRO A 212 18.76 -7.61 -13.24
N ALA A 213 17.63 -6.96 -13.51
CA ALA A 213 16.55 -6.67 -12.58
C ALA A 213 15.42 -7.71 -12.71
N ARG A 214 14.56 -7.81 -11.70
CA ARG A 214 13.36 -8.67 -11.71
C ARG A 214 12.07 -7.83 -11.72
N VAL A 215 11.07 -8.32 -12.43
CA VAL A 215 9.73 -7.69 -12.53
C VAL A 215 8.67 -8.74 -12.30
N PHE A 216 7.65 -8.41 -11.50
CA PHE A 216 6.44 -9.22 -11.33
C PHE A 216 5.23 -8.30 -11.25
N VAL A 217 4.14 -8.69 -11.90
CA VAL A 217 2.83 -8.07 -11.69
C VAL A 217 1.80 -9.17 -11.50
N GLY A 218 1.06 -9.16 -10.39
CA GLY A 218 0.06 -10.19 -10.11
C GLY A 218 -0.60 -10.03 -8.74
N GLN A 219 -1.59 -10.87 -8.47
CA GLN A 219 -2.28 -10.89 -7.18
C GLN A 219 -1.37 -11.46 -6.07
N ARG A 220 -1.37 -10.85 -4.89
CA ARG A 220 -0.71 -11.35 -3.66
C ARG A 220 -1.65 -11.21 -2.46
N LYS A 221 -1.38 -11.94 -1.37
CA LYS A 221 -2.07 -11.70 -0.08
C LYS A 221 -1.74 -10.29 0.36
N ASP A 222 -2.73 -9.55 0.85
CA ASP A 222 -2.52 -8.17 1.28
C ASP A 222 -1.51 -8.12 2.45
N PRO A 223 -0.30 -7.58 2.27
CA PRO A 223 0.69 -7.58 3.34
C PRO A 223 0.38 -6.55 4.43
N PHE A 224 -0.55 -5.62 4.19
CA PHE A 224 -0.96 -4.67 5.20
C PHE A 224 -1.84 -5.36 6.25
N VAL A 225 -1.67 -4.96 7.50
CA VAL A 225 -2.42 -5.47 8.64
C VAL A 225 -2.93 -4.27 9.42
N VAL A 226 -4.24 -4.24 9.69
CA VAL A 226 -4.88 -3.13 10.40
C VAL A 226 -6.24 -3.49 10.96
N ASN A 227 -6.58 -2.90 12.12
CA ASN A 227 -7.93 -2.90 12.70
C ASN A 227 -8.89 -1.94 12.02
N LEU A 228 -9.09 -2.14 10.73
CA LEU A 228 -9.65 -1.15 9.81
C LEU A 228 -10.97 -0.54 10.30
N GLY A 229 -11.96 -1.39 10.56
CA GLY A 229 -13.32 -0.99 10.89
C GLY A 229 -13.37 -0.17 12.17
N LYS A 230 -12.67 -0.60 13.22
CA LYS A 230 -12.67 0.13 14.49
C LYS A 230 -11.81 1.39 14.42
N THR A 231 -10.68 1.38 13.71
CA THR A 231 -9.81 2.55 13.57
C THR A 231 -10.57 3.70 12.91
N PHE A 232 -11.31 3.44 11.82
CA PHE A 232 -12.07 4.50 11.14
C PHE A 232 -13.45 4.78 11.75
N ASP A 233 -13.94 3.96 12.70
CA ASP A 233 -15.03 4.31 13.60
C ASP A 233 -14.54 5.16 14.80
N LEU A 234 -13.75 6.20 14.51
CA LEU A 234 -13.13 7.09 15.50
C LEU A 234 -12.31 6.34 16.57
N VAL A 235 -11.50 5.37 16.15
CA VAL A 235 -10.66 4.54 17.04
C VAL A 235 -11.51 3.89 18.13
N ASN A 236 -12.41 2.99 17.74
CA ASN A 236 -13.38 2.33 18.63
C ASN A 236 -12.75 1.17 19.44
N TYR A 237 -11.63 1.44 20.09
CA TYR A 237 -10.90 0.59 21.03
C TYR A 237 -9.95 1.46 21.85
N VAL A 238 -9.42 0.96 22.96
CA VAL A 238 -8.36 1.66 23.72
C VAL A 238 -7.02 1.32 23.04
N PRO A 239 -6.37 2.26 22.35
CA PRO A 239 -5.26 1.95 21.44
C PRO A 239 -3.92 1.81 22.19
N VAL A 240 -3.92 1.14 23.34
CA VAL A 240 -2.76 0.92 24.20
C VAL A 240 -2.68 -0.57 24.49
N GLU A 241 -1.47 -1.11 24.49
CA GLU A 241 -1.23 -2.53 24.77
C GLU A 241 -1.88 -2.95 26.11
N GLY A 242 -2.80 -3.91 26.02
CA GLY A 242 -3.54 -4.49 27.13
C GLY A 242 -2.77 -5.59 27.85
N ASP A 243 -1.73 -6.15 27.23
CA ASP A 243 -0.85 -7.16 27.80
C ASP A 243 0.44 -6.56 28.40
N SER A 244 1.16 -7.34 29.21
CA SER A 244 2.47 -6.91 29.74
C SER A 244 3.52 -6.71 28.64
N MET A 245 3.34 -7.38 27.51
CA MET A 245 4.07 -7.21 26.26
C MET A 245 3.19 -7.71 25.10
N PRO A 246 3.41 -7.24 23.87
CA PRO A 246 2.66 -7.68 22.69
C PRO A 246 2.54 -9.21 22.61
N GLY A 247 1.30 -9.70 22.56
CA GLY A 247 0.98 -11.13 22.41
C GLY A 247 1.09 -12.00 23.66
N ALA A 248 1.30 -11.42 24.86
CA ALA A 248 1.38 -12.22 26.09
C ALA A 248 0.04 -12.85 26.51
N GLY A 249 -1.09 -12.26 26.11
CA GLY A 249 -2.45 -12.72 26.43
C GLY A 249 -2.75 -12.76 27.93
N ASP A 250 -2.08 -11.92 28.71
CA ASP A 250 -2.12 -11.93 30.17
C ASP A 250 -2.98 -10.81 30.77
N GLY A 251 -3.36 -9.81 29.96
CA GLY A 251 -4.16 -8.67 30.38
C GLY A 251 -3.50 -7.80 31.46
N ASN A 252 -2.18 -7.90 31.63
CA ASN A 252 -1.42 -7.20 32.67
C ASN A 252 -0.84 -5.85 32.21
N GLY A 253 -1.21 -5.38 31.01
CA GLY A 253 -0.87 -4.07 30.47
C GLY A 253 -1.86 -2.99 30.91
N PHE A 254 -2.24 -2.10 29.99
CA PHE A 254 -3.18 -1.04 30.28
C PHE A 254 -4.59 -1.61 30.54
N PRO A 255 -5.27 -1.22 31.64
CA PRO A 255 -6.62 -1.72 31.92
C PRO A 255 -7.62 -1.40 30.80
N GLY A 256 -8.13 -2.45 30.15
CA GLY A 256 -9.04 -2.32 29.01
C GLY A 256 -8.37 -1.96 27.69
N GLY A 257 -7.03 -1.98 27.65
CA GLY A 257 -6.22 -1.88 26.43
C GLY A 257 -6.52 -3.02 25.45
N ILE A 258 -6.27 -2.77 24.17
CA ILE A 258 -6.38 -3.78 23.12
C ILE A 258 -5.19 -4.74 23.20
N THR A 259 -5.42 -6.02 22.91
CA THR A 259 -4.38 -7.06 22.88
C THR A 259 -4.11 -7.48 21.44
N GLN A 260 -2.86 -7.85 21.15
CA GLN A 260 -2.47 -8.39 19.84
C GLN A 260 -3.24 -9.67 19.50
N SER A 261 -3.87 -9.71 18.33
CA SER A 261 -4.58 -10.88 17.82
C SER A 261 -4.80 -10.74 16.32
N ASP A 262 -4.56 -11.80 15.56
CA ASP A 262 -4.89 -11.87 14.12
C ASP A 262 -6.36 -11.55 13.83
N SER A 263 -7.25 -11.72 14.82
CA SER A 263 -8.66 -11.35 14.69
C SER A 263 -8.91 -9.83 14.61
N ASN A 264 -7.89 -9.02 14.89
CA ASN A 264 -7.93 -7.58 14.71
C ASN A 264 -7.46 -7.16 13.31
N ASP A 265 -6.95 -8.07 12.49
CA ASP A 265 -6.63 -7.80 11.09
C ASP A 265 -7.88 -7.94 10.22
N ASP A 266 -8.47 -6.81 9.84
CA ASP A 266 -9.63 -6.78 8.93
C ASP A 266 -9.24 -7.08 7.46
N LEU A 267 -7.94 -7.19 7.16
CA LEU A 267 -7.39 -7.52 5.84
C LEU A 267 -6.90 -8.98 5.74
N ALA A 268 -7.05 -9.77 6.81
CA ALA A 268 -6.55 -11.14 6.89
C ALA A 268 -7.06 -12.05 5.75
N ASP A 269 -8.26 -11.77 5.23
CA ASP A 269 -8.90 -12.52 4.15
C ASP A 269 -8.86 -11.80 2.78
N LYS A 270 -8.01 -10.78 2.63
CA LYS A 270 -7.92 -9.94 1.44
C LYS A 270 -6.64 -10.18 0.64
N ASN A 271 -6.76 -9.95 -0.66
CA ASN A 271 -5.66 -9.86 -1.60
C ASN A 271 -5.51 -8.41 -2.13
N VAL A 272 -4.41 -8.17 -2.83
CA VAL A 272 -4.11 -6.96 -3.60
C VAL A 272 -3.45 -7.33 -4.93
N THR A 273 -3.41 -6.40 -5.89
CA THR A 273 -2.60 -6.54 -7.11
C THR A 273 -1.30 -5.78 -6.93
N SER A 274 -0.17 -6.48 -7.01
CA SER A 274 1.15 -5.91 -6.77
C SER A 274 1.89 -5.69 -8.08
N ILE A 275 2.53 -4.53 -8.22
CA ILE A 275 3.60 -4.27 -9.18
C ILE A 275 4.90 -4.28 -8.39
N ALA A 276 5.75 -5.29 -8.60
CA ALA A 276 7.01 -5.47 -7.90
C ALA A 276 8.20 -5.35 -8.88
N LEU A 277 9.21 -4.60 -8.46
CA LEU A 277 10.47 -4.42 -9.15
C LEU A 277 11.61 -4.69 -8.18
N GLU A 278 12.63 -5.43 -8.62
CA GLU A 278 13.88 -5.55 -7.88
C GLU A 278 15.04 -5.18 -8.79
N VAL A 279 15.76 -4.12 -8.44
CA VAL A 279 16.75 -3.47 -9.29
C VAL A 279 18.08 -3.35 -8.56
N PRO A 280 19.23 -3.45 -9.26
CA PRO A 280 20.51 -3.19 -8.62
C PRO A 280 20.54 -1.77 -8.04
N ALA A 281 20.94 -1.59 -6.79
CA ALA A 281 20.97 -0.28 -6.12
C ALA A 281 21.82 0.74 -6.89
N SER A 282 22.93 0.28 -7.49
CA SER A 282 23.82 1.10 -8.34
C SER A 282 23.14 1.70 -9.57
N CYS A 283 21.99 1.17 -9.98
CA CYS A 283 21.25 1.66 -11.14
C CYS A 283 20.28 2.80 -10.81
N VAL A 284 19.99 3.01 -9.54
CA VAL A 284 18.91 3.93 -9.12
C VAL A 284 19.37 4.97 -8.12
N THR A 285 20.61 4.89 -7.65
CA THR A 285 21.19 5.79 -6.63
C THR A 285 21.77 7.08 -7.21
N GLY A 286 21.94 7.16 -8.54
CA GLY A 286 22.41 8.37 -9.23
C GLY A 286 23.70 8.96 -8.67
N ASP A 287 23.79 10.30 -8.68
CA ASP A 287 24.93 11.06 -8.16
C ASP A 287 24.71 11.59 -6.72
N GLY A 288 23.63 11.17 -6.06
CA GLY A 288 23.28 11.58 -4.70
C GLY A 288 24.16 10.95 -3.61
N ASN A 289 23.62 10.88 -2.39
CA ASN A 289 24.33 10.31 -1.24
C ASN A 289 24.11 8.80 -1.05
N GLY A 290 23.51 8.12 -2.04
CA GLY A 290 23.14 6.69 -1.96
C GLY A 290 21.79 6.43 -1.29
N THR A 291 21.12 7.47 -0.77
CA THR A 291 19.70 7.43 -0.42
C THR A 291 18.87 7.76 -1.64
N ILE A 292 17.75 7.06 -1.80
CA ILE A 292 16.74 7.33 -2.83
C ILE A 292 15.39 7.66 -2.18
N GLY A 293 14.67 8.61 -2.75
CA GLY A 293 13.25 8.83 -2.56
C GLY A 293 12.43 7.97 -3.51
N ALA A 294 11.29 7.43 -3.09
CA ALA A 294 10.43 6.63 -3.95
C ALA A 294 8.95 6.74 -3.57
N TRP A 295 8.10 6.70 -4.59
CA TRP A 295 6.63 6.70 -4.46
C TRP A 295 6.00 6.06 -5.70
N THR A 296 4.71 5.74 -5.60
CA THR A 296 3.92 5.22 -6.74
C THR A 296 2.85 6.21 -7.16
N THR A 297 2.45 6.19 -8.44
CA THR A 297 1.32 6.97 -8.96
C THR A 297 0.46 6.16 -9.93
N ALA A 298 -0.81 6.57 -10.05
CA ALA A 298 -1.68 6.15 -11.15
C ALA A 298 -2.28 7.37 -11.85
N SER A 299 -2.31 7.33 -13.17
CA SER A 299 -2.79 8.43 -14.02
C SER A 299 -3.86 7.97 -15.00
N LEU A 300 -4.80 8.86 -15.33
CA LEU A 300 -5.82 8.66 -16.37
C LEU A 300 -5.78 9.78 -17.43
N PRO A 301 -6.24 9.50 -18.66
CA PRO A 301 -6.61 10.54 -19.61
C PRO A 301 -7.70 11.47 -19.05
N GLN A 302 -7.60 12.77 -19.34
CA GLN A 302 -8.55 13.78 -18.85
C GLN A 302 -10.01 13.60 -19.32
N ALA A 303 -10.24 12.90 -20.42
CA ALA A 303 -11.57 12.75 -21.01
C ALA A 303 -11.89 11.29 -21.31
N ARG A 304 -13.06 10.84 -20.82
CA ARG A 304 -13.66 9.53 -21.10
C ARG A 304 -15.03 9.69 -21.76
N ILE A 305 -15.25 9.01 -22.86
CA ILE A 305 -16.53 8.95 -23.58
C ILE A 305 -16.98 7.49 -23.68
N LEU A 306 -18.09 7.16 -23.01
CA LEU A 306 -18.64 5.80 -23.01
C LEU A 306 -19.19 5.43 -24.40
N ASN A 307 -18.91 4.21 -24.86
CA ASN A 307 -19.40 3.72 -26.14
C ASN A 307 -20.81 3.13 -25.98
N PRO A 308 -21.87 3.70 -26.59
CA PRO A 308 -23.22 3.14 -26.50
C PRO A 308 -23.38 1.78 -27.19
N ASN A 309 -22.40 1.38 -28.03
CA ASN A 309 -22.30 0.06 -28.64
C ASN A 309 -21.00 -0.61 -28.19
N ALA A 310 -20.82 -0.71 -26.87
CA ALA A 310 -19.62 -1.25 -26.24
C ALA A 310 -19.33 -2.70 -26.71
N THR A 311 -18.04 -2.96 -26.96
CA THR A 311 -17.48 -4.31 -27.07
C THR A 311 -16.42 -4.49 -26.00
N PHE A 312 -15.96 -5.72 -25.77
CA PHE A 312 -14.84 -5.98 -24.85
C PHE A 312 -13.61 -5.12 -25.17
N SER A 313 -13.24 -5.03 -26.45
CA SER A 313 -12.07 -4.27 -26.90
C SER A 313 -12.29 -2.76 -27.02
N LYS A 314 -13.54 -2.28 -26.92
CA LYS A 314 -13.88 -0.85 -27.08
C LYS A 314 -15.12 -0.48 -26.25
N PRO A 315 -15.04 -0.55 -24.92
CA PRO A 315 -16.15 -0.12 -24.04
C PRO A 315 -16.29 1.41 -24.01
N GLU A 316 -15.23 2.13 -24.34
CA GLU A 316 -15.15 3.59 -24.29
C GLU A 316 -14.07 4.14 -25.23
N VAL A 317 -13.99 5.47 -25.30
CA VAL A 317 -12.91 6.22 -25.97
C VAL A 317 -12.33 7.20 -24.96
N GLN A 318 -11.02 7.23 -24.88
CA GLN A 318 -10.25 8.07 -23.96
C GLN A 318 -9.48 9.15 -24.73
N GLY A 319 -9.18 10.28 -24.10
CA GLY A 319 -8.39 11.35 -24.70
C GLY A 319 -7.96 12.44 -23.71
N GLY A 320 -7.11 13.36 -24.19
CA GLY A 320 -6.49 14.39 -23.35
C GLY A 320 -5.14 13.96 -22.78
N ALA A 321 -4.53 14.84 -21.99
CA ALA A 321 -3.26 14.53 -21.33
C ALA A 321 -3.47 13.51 -20.19
N MET A 322 -2.42 12.76 -19.85
CA MET A 322 -2.42 11.94 -18.63
C MET A 322 -2.41 12.86 -17.40
N THR A 323 -3.30 12.59 -16.46
CA THR A 323 -3.46 13.32 -15.20
C THR A 323 -3.36 12.32 -14.06
N GLN A 324 -2.45 12.59 -13.12
CA GLN A 324 -2.30 11.83 -11.89
C GLN A 324 -3.58 11.94 -11.06
N VAL A 325 -4.05 10.81 -10.55
CA VAL A 325 -5.26 10.73 -9.72
C VAL A 325 -5.05 9.95 -8.42
N SER A 326 -3.94 9.24 -8.30
CA SER A 326 -3.48 8.56 -7.09
C SER A 326 -1.98 8.74 -6.98
N ARG A 327 -1.50 8.92 -5.75
CA ARG A 327 -0.10 8.77 -5.36
C ARG A 327 0.01 8.27 -3.93
N LEU A 328 1.09 7.56 -3.64
CA LEU A 328 1.41 7.08 -2.30
C LEU A 328 2.91 6.84 -2.16
N GLY A 329 3.52 7.40 -1.11
CA GLY A 329 4.86 7.04 -0.65
C GLY A 329 4.79 6.33 0.72
N ASN A 330 4.77 7.12 1.78
CA ASN A 330 4.60 6.66 3.15
C ASN A 330 3.20 6.09 3.38
N PRO A 331 3.06 5.13 4.31
CA PRO A 331 1.76 4.58 4.68
C PRO A 331 0.88 5.59 5.44
N LEU A 332 -0.44 5.40 5.40
CA LEU A 332 -1.44 6.12 6.21
C LEU A 332 -1.60 7.62 5.94
N VAL A 333 -0.92 8.14 4.91
CA VAL A 333 -0.89 9.58 4.62
C VAL A 333 -2.21 10.08 4.09
N ASN A 334 -2.68 9.46 3.01
CA ASN A 334 -3.96 9.82 2.43
C ASN A 334 -5.09 9.51 3.40
N GLU A 335 -4.91 8.56 4.30
CA GLU A 335 -5.94 7.98 5.14
C GLU A 335 -6.13 8.77 6.44
N LEU A 336 -5.04 9.11 7.13
CA LEU A 336 -5.02 9.68 8.49
C LEU A 336 -4.29 11.01 8.62
N VAL A 337 -3.47 11.43 7.64
CA VAL A 337 -2.71 12.69 7.70
C VAL A 337 -3.41 13.80 6.91
N ILE A 338 -3.71 13.56 5.63
CA ILE A 338 -4.33 14.55 4.75
C ILE A 338 -5.83 14.67 5.04
N GLY A 339 -6.27 15.90 5.29
CA GLY A 339 -7.67 16.21 5.53
C GLY A 339 -8.55 15.90 4.32
N ILE A 340 -9.76 15.41 4.57
CA ILE A 340 -10.69 14.91 3.53
C ILE A 340 -10.93 15.88 2.35
N GLY A 341 -10.91 17.20 2.61
CA GLY A 341 -11.10 18.22 1.58
C GLY A 341 -9.93 18.39 0.61
N ASP A 342 -8.74 17.96 1.03
CA ASP A 342 -7.49 18.13 0.28
C ASP A 342 -6.95 16.81 -0.28
N LYS A 343 -7.57 15.65 0.02
CA LYS A 343 -7.10 14.34 -0.45
C LYS A 343 -6.98 14.25 -1.98
N ASP A 344 -8.02 14.65 -2.73
CA ASP A 344 -7.95 14.63 -4.20
C ASP A 344 -6.86 15.58 -4.74
N LYS A 345 -6.60 16.68 -4.03
CA LYS A 345 -5.55 17.65 -4.37
C LYS A 345 -4.16 17.07 -4.10
N PHE A 346 -3.99 16.39 -2.97
CA PHE A 346 -2.78 15.64 -2.66
C PHE A 346 -2.54 14.53 -3.69
N SER A 347 -3.53 13.69 -3.96
CA SER A 347 -3.42 12.55 -4.90
C SER A 347 -3.09 12.97 -6.33
N SER A 348 -3.43 14.21 -6.73
CA SER A 348 -3.14 14.77 -8.07
C SER A 348 -1.91 15.68 -8.12
N SER A 349 -1.26 15.94 -6.99
CA SER A 349 -0.09 16.81 -6.87
C SER A 349 1.23 16.03 -6.97
N HIS A 350 2.30 16.74 -7.30
CA HIS A 350 3.65 16.20 -7.32
C HIS A 350 4.31 16.35 -5.94
N PRO A 351 5.22 15.46 -5.49
CA PRO A 351 5.90 15.62 -4.21
C PRO A 351 6.61 16.98 -4.06
N ALA A 352 7.19 17.52 -5.14
CA ALA A 352 7.76 18.88 -5.16
C ALA A 352 6.79 20.00 -4.74
N ASP A 353 5.47 19.78 -4.81
CA ASP A 353 4.45 20.74 -4.40
C ASP A 353 3.94 20.52 -2.95
N ASP A 354 4.56 19.63 -2.16
CA ASP A 354 4.04 19.19 -0.84
C ASP A 354 4.05 20.26 0.24
N GLY A 355 4.79 21.36 0.04
CA GLY A 355 4.75 22.51 0.95
C GLY A 355 3.34 23.07 1.16
N GLN A 356 2.40 22.83 0.24
CA GLN A 356 1.00 23.22 0.37
C GLN A 356 0.20 22.38 1.39
N PHE A 357 0.75 21.26 1.87
CA PHE A 357 0.14 20.34 2.84
C PHE A 357 0.87 20.33 4.20
N ALA A 358 1.87 21.20 4.39
CA ALA A 358 2.76 21.20 5.55
C ALA A 358 2.03 21.28 6.90
N ASP A 359 0.86 21.92 6.96
CA ASP A 359 0.07 22.03 8.20
C ASP A 359 -0.39 20.65 8.71
N TYR A 360 -0.65 19.68 7.83
CA TYR A 360 -1.06 18.33 8.24
C TYR A 360 0.05 17.57 8.99
N VAL A 361 1.32 17.93 8.77
CA VAL A 361 2.47 17.31 9.43
C VAL A 361 2.95 18.15 10.59
N THR A 362 3.02 19.47 10.43
CA THR A 362 3.50 20.39 11.47
C THR A 362 2.49 20.58 12.60
N HIS A 363 1.19 20.41 12.31
CA HIS A 363 0.07 20.58 13.24
C HIS A 363 -0.98 19.46 13.02
N PRO A 364 -0.62 18.18 13.25
CA PRO A 364 -1.45 17.04 12.90
C PRO A 364 -2.74 16.98 13.72
N ALA A 365 -3.84 16.59 13.07
CA ALA A 365 -5.15 16.48 13.72
C ALA A 365 -5.31 15.19 14.55
N LEU A 366 -4.63 14.10 14.19
CA LEU A 366 -4.82 12.79 14.82
C LEU A 366 -4.50 12.79 16.34
N PRO A 367 -3.39 13.36 16.84
CA PRO A 367 -3.16 13.46 18.28
C PRO A 367 -4.27 14.20 19.02
N GLU A 368 -4.79 15.28 18.44
CA GLU A 368 -5.87 16.07 19.06
C GLU A 368 -7.18 15.29 19.08
N LEU A 369 -7.48 14.52 18.03
CA LEU A 369 -8.63 13.61 18.03
C LEU A 369 -8.51 12.56 19.15
N LEU A 370 -7.35 11.93 19.30
CA LEU A 370 -7.12 10.97 20.39
C LEU A 370 -7.23 11.63 21.78
N ASN A 371 -6.73 12.86 21.93
CA ASN A 371 -6.90 13.64 23.14
C ASN A 371 -8.39 13.88 23.47
N ILE A 372 -9.19 14.32 22.48
CA ILE A 372 -10.64 14.53 22.63
C ILE A 372 -11.37 13.24 23.02
N LEU A 373 -11.00 12.12 22.41
CA LEU A 373 -11.69 10.84 22.60
C LEU A 373 -11.32 10.17 23.93
N PHE A 374 -10.06 10.23 24.34
CA PHE A 374 -9.53 9.36 25.39
C PHE A 374 -9.08 10.04 26.68
N ARG A 375 -8.77 11.35 26.70
CA ARG A 375 -8.16 12.00 27.88
C ARG A 375 -8.95 11.79 29.16
N ASP A 376 -10.24 12.09 29.13
CA ASP A 376 -11.09 12.01 30.32
C ASP A 376 -11.27 10.55 30.78
N ALA A 377 -11.35 9.61 29.84
CA ALA A 377 -11.42 8.18 30.13
C ALA A 377 -10.12 7.66 30.76
N VAL A 378 -8.96 8.07 30.24
CA VAL A 378 -7.64 7.72 30.78
C VAL A 378 -7.49 8.29 32.20
N ASN A 379 -7.81 9.57 32.41
CA ASN A 379 -7.74 10.20 33.73
C ASN A 379 -8.66 9.51 34.74
N SER A 380 -9.88 9.14 34.33
CA SER A 380 -10.79 8.37 35.19
C SER A 380 -10.26 6.97 35.50
N THR A 381 -9.71 6.26 34.52
CA THR A 381 -9.23 4.87 34.69
C THR A 381 -7.99 4.81 35.58
N LEU A 382 -7.05 5.74 35.41
CA LEU A 382 -5.79 5.76 36.15
C LEU A 382 -5.84 6.59 37.45
N GLY A 383 -6.89 7.39 37.66
CA GLY A 383 -6.94 8.35 38.76
C GLY A 383 -5.91 9.47 38.62
N THR A 384 -5.65 9.90 37.39
CA THR A 384 -4.69 10.96 37.03
C THR A 384 -5.39 12.26 36.65
N ASP A 385 -4.60 13.31 36.42
CA ASP A 385 -5.07 14.62 35.94
C ASP A 385 -4.14 15.12 34.82
N ILE A 386 -4.00 14.32 33.77
CA ILE A 386 -3.21 14.65 32.58
C ILE A 386 -3.95 15.75 31.82
N GLU A 387 -3.29 16.90 31.62
CA GLU A 387 -3.85 18.07 30.95
C GLU A 387 -4.15 17.79 29.46
N THR A 388 -3.22 17.13 28.78
CA THR A 388 -3.33 16.74 27.36
C THR A 388 -2.61 15.42 27.10
N LEU A 389 -3.21 14.58 26.25
CA LEU A 389 -2.55 13.41 25.66
C LEU A 389 -1.80 13.77 24.38
N ALA A 390 -2.21 14.82 23.68
CA ALA A 390 -1.58 15.22 22.42
C ALA A 390 -0.22 15.89 22.68
N PRO A 391 0.82 15.58 21.87
CA PRO A 391 2.09 16.29 21.96
C PRO A 391 1.96 17.79 21.68
N THR A 392 2.80 18.60 22.33
CA THR A 392 2.74 20.07 22.32
C THR A 392 3.94 20.74 21.64
N ASN A 393 4.87 19.97 21.08
CA ASN A 393 6.04 20.48 20.37
C ASN A 393 5.66 21.00 18.98
N PHE A 394 5.06 22.19 18.91
CA PHE A 394 4.68 22.82 17.64
C PHE A 394 5.72 23.85 17.15
N PRO A 395 6.05 23.86 15.84
CA PRO A 395 5.68 22.86 14.83
C PRO A 395 6.33 21.50 15.14
N ARG A 396 5.63 20.40 14.80
CA ARG A 396 6.06 19.00 15.03
C ARG A 396 7.30 18.63 14.21
N THR A 397 8.46 19.12 14.65
CA THR A 397 9.76 18.93 13.97
C THR A 397 10.17 17.46 13.96
N ASP A 398 9.74 16.69 14.95
CA ASP A 398 9.88 15.24 14.98
C ASP A 398 9.14 14.56 13.81
N LEU A 399 7.91 14.99 13.50
CA LEU A 399 7.16 14.48 12.35
C LEU A 399 7.72 14.99 11.02
N VAL A 400 8.12 16.26 10.93
CA VAL A 400 8.80 16.78 9.74
C VAL A 400 10.08 15.98 9.45
N THR A 401 10.81 15.57 10.50
CA THR A 401 11.99 14.72 10.35
C THR A 401 11.63 13.32 9.89
N ALA A 402 10.73 12.65 10.63
CA ALA A 402 10.36 11.27 10.36
C ALA A 402 9.69 11.06 8.99
N PHE A 403 8.88 12.03 8.56
CA PHE A 403 7.98 11.90 7.44
C PHE A 403 8.43 12.65 6.18
N LEU A 404 9.00 13.86 6.35
CA LEU A 404 9.26 14.75 5.21
C LEU A 404 10.73 14.89 4.83
N THR A 405 11.68 14.64 5.73
CA THR A 405 13.09 14.98 5.46
C THR A 405 14.07 13.84 5.68
N GLY A 406 13.70 12.84 6.49
CA GLY A 406 14.56 11.75 6.87
C GLY A 406 15.57 12.13 7.95
N PHE A 407 16.09 11.13 8.63
CA PHE A 407 17.10 11.26 9.69
C PHE A 407 18.51 11.24 9.07
N PRO A 408 19.40 12.18 9.45
CA PRO A 408 20.79 12.17 9.03
C PRO A 408 21.48 10.84 9.31
N GLY A 409 22.18 10.29 8.32
CA GLY A 409 22.87 9.00 8.42
C GLY A 409 21.98 7.77 8.33
N VAL A 410 20.65 7.93 8.36
CA VAL A 410 19.69 6.84 8.16
C VAL A 410 19.09 6.93 6.78
N ASN A 411 18.17 7.86 6.50
CA ASN A 411 17.39 7.91 5.25
C ASN A 411 17.23 9.33 4.69
N GLN A 412 18.03 10.30 5.15
CA GLN A 412 18.01 11.66 4.59
C GLN A 412 18.69 11.69 3.22
N LEU A 413 18.05 12.37 2.25
CA LEU A 413 18.58 12.60 0.90
C LEU A 413 19.67 13.69 0.90
N ALA A 414 20.45 13.76 -0.19
CA ALA A 414 21.54 14.73 -0.32
C ALA A 414 21.03 16.18 -0.29
N THR A 415 19.98 16.46 -1.07
CA THR A 415 19.19 17.68 -0.96
C THR A 415 18.01 17.41 -0.04
N VAL A 416 17.89 18.18 1.04
CA VAL A 416 16.79 18.02 2.00
C VAL A 416 15.60 18.86 1.56
N THR A 417 14.72 18.27 0.76
CA THR A 417 13.46 18.87 0.34
C THR A 417 12.31 18.21 1.11
N PRO A 418 11.59 18.93 2.00
CA PRO A 418 10.52 18.35 2.81
C PRO A 418 9.32 17.89 1.96
N THR A 419 9.18 16.57 1.75
CA THR A 419 8.14 15.99 0.87
C THR A 419 7.69 14.59 1.30
N GLU A 420 6.52 14.21 0.85
CA GLU A 420 5.92 12.89 1.08
C GLU A 420 6.47 11.89 0.06
N MET A 421 7.39 11.03 0.51
CA MET A 421 7.97 9.91 -0.21
C MET A 421 8.61 8.93 0.79
N LEU A 422 8.70 7.64 0.45
CA LEU A 422 9.60 6.74 1.19
C LEU A 422 11.03 7.09 0.85
N ARG A 423 11.93 7.03 1.83
CA ARG A 423 13.35 7.28 1.63
C ARG A 423 14.16 6.07 2.07
N LEU A 424 14.95 5.49 1.17
CA LEU A 424 15.75 4.31 1.41
C LEU A 424 17.23 4.62 1.22
N ASN A 425 18.02 4.46 2.27
CA ASN A 425 19.47 4.42 2.17
C ASN A 425 19.94 3.02 1.80
N THR A 426 20.46 2.91 0.59
CA THR A 426 20.88 1.64 0.00
C THR A 426 22.19 1.10 0.58
N ALA A 427 22.92 1.91 1.34
CA ALA A 427 24.17 1.51 1.98
C ALA A 427 23.96 0.80 3.33
N ILE A 428 22.78 0.91 3.94
CA ILE A 428 22.44 0.17 5.16
C ILE A 428 22.13 -1.29 4.77
N PRO A 429 22.89 -2.29 5.24
CA PRO A 429 22.66 -3.68 4.88
C PRO A 429 21.23 -4.13 5.22
N ALA A 430 20.65 -4.96 4.37
CA ALA A 430 19.34 -5.55 4.66
C ALA A 430 19.43 -6.47 5.88
N THR A 431 18.48 -6.34 6.81
CA THR A 431 18.32 -7.27 7.94
C THR A 431 17.62 -8.55 7.44
N PRO A 432 18.20 -9.75 7.66
CA PRO A 432 17.56 -11.00 7.29
C PRO A 432 16.17 -11.15 7.91
N ALA A 433 15.21 -11.72 7.19
CA ALA A 433 13.80 -11.81 7.63
C ALA A 433 13.61 -12.31 9.07
N ALA A 434 14.36 -13.33 9.50
CA ALA A 434 14.27 -13.91 10.85
C ALA A 434 14.79 -12.99 11.97
N GLU A 435 15.51 -11.93 11.63
CA GLU A 435 16.10 -10.95 12.54
C GLU A 435 15.42 -9.58 12.46
N GLN A 436 14.44 -9.41 11.55
CA GLN A 436 13.77 -8.13 11.37
C GLN A 436 12.96 -7.76 12.61
N SER A 437 13.09 -6.51 13.03
CA SER A 437 12.22 -5.92 14.03
C SER A 437 10.99 -5.33 13.34
N TRP A 438 9.79 -5.72 13.78
CA TRP A 438 8.54 -5.13 13.29
C TRP A 438 8.49 -3.61 13.52
N ALA A 439 9.22 -3.10 14.52
CA ALA A 439 9.28 -1.68 14.89
C ALA A 439 10.35 -0.88 14.10
N GLY A 440 11.03 -1.52 13.14
CA GLY A 440 12.06 -0.89 12.30
C GLY A 440 13.14 -0.18 13.14
N VAL A 441 13.46 1.06 12.76
CA VAL A 441 14.51 1.86 13.43
C VAL A 441 14.23 2.04 14.92
N ALA A 442 12.97 2.21 15.32
CA ALA A 442 12.60 2.36 16.73
C ALA A 442 12.76 1.06 17.54
N GLY A 443 12.92 -0.07 16.86
CA GLY A 443 13.20 -1.38 17.44
C GLY A 443 14.64 -1.85 17.23
N ASP A 444 15.59 -0.91 17.07
CA ASP A 444 17.03 -1.17 16.87
C ASP A 444 17.39 -1.86 15.54
N ASP A 445 16.53 -1.73 14.52
CA ASP A 445 16.74 -2.29 13.18
C ASP A 445 16.79 -1.17 12.13
N LEU A 446 18.02 -0.73 11.80
CA LEU A 446 18.25 0.38 10.86
C LEU A 446 17.80 0.09 9.40
N ALA A 447 17.52 -1.17 9.06
CA ALA A 447 17.05 -1.53 7.72
C ALA A 447 15.52 -1.50 7.58
N GLY A 448 14.79 -1.29 8.68
CA GLY A 448 13.34 -1.15 8.68
C GLY A 448 12.86 0.29 8.62
N PHE A 449 11.54 0.48 8.61
CA PHE A 449 10.91 1.80 8.56
C PHE A 449 11.45 2.75 9.65
N PRO A 450 11.78 4.01 9.33
CA PRO A 450 11.55 4.69 8.05
C PRO A 450 12.71 4.62 7.04
N ASN A 451 13.73 3.78 7.23
CA ASN A 451 14.72 3.54 6.18
C ASN A 451 14.14 2.64 5.09
N GLY A 452 13.37 3.26 4.21
CA GLY A 452 12.43 2.56 3.35
C GLY A 452 11.27 2.00 4.17
N ARG A 453 10.66 0.93 3.66
CA ARG A 453 9.60 0.17 4.32
C ARG A 453 9.63 -1.26 3.81
N ARG A 454 9.76 -2.23 4.71
CA ARG A 454 9.62 -3.66 4.41
C ARG A 454 8.18 -4.09 4.65
N PRO A 455 7.71 -5.17 3.99
CA PRO A 455 6.37 -5.69 4.23
C PRO A 455 6.09 -6.10 5.69
N GLY A 456 7.11 -6.57 6.42
CA GLY A 456 6.98 -6.97 7.82
C GLY A 456 7.14 -5.84 8.86
N ASP A 457 7.28 -4.57 8.43
CA ASP A 457 7.30 -3.44 9.37
C ASP A 457 5.85 -3.07 9.76
N ASP A 458 5.53 -3.10 11.05
CA ASP A 458 4.20 -2.73 11.57
C ASP A 458 4.06 -1.21 11.64
N VAL A 459 3.80 -0.64 10.47
CA VAL A 459 3.75 0.81 10.28
C VAL A 459 2.55 1.46 10.96
N VAL A 460 1.48 0.71 11.30
CA VAL A 460 0.34 1.25 12.04
C VAL A 460 0.77 1.54 13.48
N ASP A 461 1.39 0.56 14.15
CA ASP A 461 1.91 0.72 15.50
C ASP A 461 3.06 1.75 15.54
N ILE A 462 3.98 1.71 14.58
CA ILE A 462 5.08 2.68 14.51
C ILE A 462 4.53 4.10 14.32
N ALA A 463 3.66 4.32 13.34
CA ALA A 463 3.13 5.65 13.03
C ALA A 463 2.32 6.21 14.21
N LEU A 464 1.47 5.39 14.84
CA LEU A 464 0.67 5.81 15.99
C LEU A 464 1.56 6.24 17.17
N ARG A 465 2.61 5.49 17.47
CA ARG A 465 3.59 5.84 18.53
C ARG A 465 4.34 7.14 18.20
N VAL A 466 4.84 7.28 16.97
CA VAL A 466 5.57 8.48 16.53
C VAL A 466 4.68 9.72 16.56
N VAL A 467 3.45 9.62 16.05
CA VAL A 467 2.46 10.71 16.06
C VAL A 467 2.10 11.12 17.50
N MET A 468 2.05 10.18 18.44
CA MET A 468 1.85 10.44 19.88
C MET A 468 3.14 10.82 20.66
N GLY A 469 4.25 11.07 19.96
CA GLY A 469 5.43 11.73 20.52
C GLY A 469 6.55 10.79 20.98
N ARG A 470 6.61 9.56 20.45
CA ARG A 470 7.70 8.61 20.77
C ARG A 470 9.10 9.18 20.53
N LEU A 471 9.26 10.06 19.56
CA LEU A 471 10.55 10.66 19.19
C LEU A 471 10.99 11.81 20.12
N CYS A 472 10.16 12.23 21.08
CA CYS A 472 10.55 13.13 22.17
C CYS A 472 11.23 12.40 23.35
N TYR A 473 11.43 11.09 23.20
CA TYR A 473 12.09 10.22 24.15
C TYR A 473 13.23 9.46 23.46
N PRO A 474 14.27 9.06 24.20
CA PRO A 474 15.32 8.21 23.65
C PRO A 474 14.76 6.95 22.98
N ILE A 475 15.29 6.61 21.81
CA ILE A 475 15.02 5.35 21.10
C ILE A 475 16.32 4.53 21.02
N PRO A 476 16.25 3.20 20.98
CA PRO A 476 17.44 2.39 20.73
C PRO A 476 17.93 2.64 19.30
N VAL A 477 19.19 3.05 19.18
CA VAL A 477 19.90 3.20 17.90
C VAL A 477 21.24 2.51 18.03
N ASN A 478 21.42 1.39 17.32
CA ASN A 478 22.59 0.54 17.40
C ASN A 478 22.93 0.12 18.85
N GLY A 479 21.90 -0.30 19.59
CA GLY A 479 22.00 -0.77 20.98
C GLY A 479 22.15 0.32 22.05
N GLU A 480 22.12 1.61 21.68
CA GLU A 480 22.21 2.73 22.62
C GLU A 480 20.93 3.58 22.63
N GLU A 481 20.42 3.89 23.83
CA GLU A 481 19.32 4.84 24.01
C GLU A 481 19.75 6.24 23.59
N THR A 482 19.23 6.71 22.47
CA THR A 482 19.65 7.94 21.81
C THR A 482 18.53 8.95 21.81
N ASP A 483 18.76 10.10 22.45
CA ASP A 483 17.93 11.29 22.31
C ASP A 483 18.21 11.95 20.96
N LEU A 484 17.18 12.05 20.12
CA LEU A 484 17.28 12.64 18.78
C LEU A 484 17.29 14.17 18.79
N GLY A 485 16.94 14.79 19.93
CA GLY A 485 16.93 16.26 20.08
C GLY A 485 15.86 16.97 19.24
N LEU A 486 14.77 16.29 18.90
CA LEU A 486 13.69 16.81 18.05
C LEU A 486 12.57 17.51 18.85
N CYS A 487 12.43 17.16 20.12
CA CYS A 487 11.50 17.72 21.10
C CYS A 487 11.90 17.29 22.51
N ASP A 488 11.36 17.96 23.53
CA ASP A 488 11.58 17.57 24.92
C ASP A 488 10.55 16.54 25.36
N SER A 489 10.94 15.60 26.24
CA SER A 489 9.99 14.64 26.84
C SER A 489 8.78 15.29 27.53
N SER A 490 8.90 16.54 28.00
CA SER A 490 7.77 17.30 28.55
C SER A 490 6.73 17.70 27.51
N ASP A 491 7.08 17.69 26.22
CA ASP A 491 6.17 18.02 25.13
C ASP A 491 5.27 16.83 24.74
N ALA A 492 5.52 15.62 25.25
CA ALA A 492 4.76 14.42 24.90
C ALA A 492 4.46 13.57 26.13
N SER A 493 3.44 13.96 26.90
CA SER A 493 3.05 13.32 28.17
C SER A 493 2.87 11.79 28.13
N VAL A 494 2.59 11.25 26.95
CA VAL A 494 2.34 9.82 26.70
C VAL A 494 3.29 9.21 25.64
N GLY A 495 4.41 9.85 25.31
CA GLY A 495 5.29 9.38 24.22
C GLY A 495 5.93 8.00 24.44
N ASN A 496 6.00 7.51 25.68
CA ASN A 496 6.45 6.15 26.02
C ASN A 496 5.33 5.11 26.14
N VAL A 497 4.08 5.51 25.91
CA VAL A 497 2.95 4.56 25.96
C VAL A 497 3.04 3.61 24.76
N PRO A 498 2.89 2.28 24.96
CA PRO A 498 2.92 1.30 23.88
C PRO A 498 1.61 1.34 23.10
N PHE A 499 1.41 2.39 22.31
CA PHE A 499 0.25 2.49 21.44
C PHE A 499 0.24 1.35 20.41
N THR A 500 -0.95 0.85 20.11
CA THR A 500 -1.16 -0.22 19.13
C THR A 500 -2.60 -0.27 18.62
N ASP A 501 -2.82 -0.81 17.42
CA ASP A 501 -4.15 -1.19 16.92
C ASP A 501 -4.55 -2.65 17.23
N GLY A 502 -3.62 -3.41 17.81
CA GLY A 502 -3.77 -4.81 18.20
C GLY A 502 -3.76 -5.81 17.05
N ALA A 503 -3.42 -5.40 15.83
CA ALA A 503 -3.31 -6.27 14.66
C ALA A 503 -1.82 -6.55 14.36
N PRO A 504 -1.29 -7.72 14.77
CA PRO A 504 0.15 -7.97 14.73
C PRO A 504 0.66 -8.20 13.30
N LEU A 505 1.84 -7.64 13.01
CA LEU A 505 2.56 -7.85 11.75
C LEU A 505 4.05 -8.11 12.01
N ASP A 506 4.60 -9.12 11.33
CA ASP A 506 6.04 -9.36 11.30
C ASP A 506 6.50 -10.02 9.97
N ALA A 507 7.82 -10.13 9.81
CA ALA A 507 8.44 -10.67 8.61
C ALA A 507 8.15 -12.16 8.34
N SER A 508 7.66 -12.92 9.32
CA SER A 508 7.29 -14.33 9.14
C SER A 508 6.00 -14.52 8.33
N MET A 509 5.21 -13.44 8.18
CA MET A 509 4.01 -13.41 7.34
C MET A 509 4.33 -13.20 5.84
N MET A 510 5.61 -13.04 5.50
CA MET A 510 6.11 -12.67 4.17
C MET A 510 7.00 -13.77 3.59
N ASP A 511 7.14 -13.79 2.27
CA ASP A 511 8.13 -14.64 1.60
C ASP A 511 9.54 -14.03 1.72
N THR A 512 10.56 -14.89 1.66
CA THR A 512 11.98 -14.47 1.77
C THR A 512 12.66 -14.28 0.41
N SER A 513 11.90 -14.36 -0.67
CA SER A 513 12.37 -14.20 -2.04
C SER A 513 11.38 -13.37 -2.85
N PHE A 514 11.88 -12.68 -3.87
CA PHE A 514 11.06 -11.88 -4.77
C PHE A 514 9.87 -12.66 -5.34
N PRO A 515 8.65 -12.08 -5.34
CA PRO A 515 8.33 -10.68 -5.03
C PRO A 515 7.92 -10.43 -3.56
N TYR A 516 8.39 -11.24 -2.60
CA TYR A 516 8.34 -11.07 -1.14
C TYR A 516 6.97 -11.13 -0.45
N LEU A 517 5.87 -10.78 -1.11
CA LEU A 517 4.54 -10.87 -0.50
C LEU A 517 4.02 -12.30 -0.56
N ALA A 518 3.26 -12.80 0.41
CA ALA A 518 2.78 -14.18 0.36
C ALA A 518 1.87 -14.49 -0.85
N THR A 519 1.80 -15.78 -1.24
CA THR A 519 0.84 -16.29 -2.24
C THR A 519 -0.57 -15.80 -1.91
N PRO A 520 -1.37 -15.35 -2.91
CA PRO A 520 -2.73 -14.88 -2.63
C PRO A 520 -3.64 -15.99 -2.08
N LEU A 521 -4.70 -15.57 -1.42
CA LEU A 521 -5.76 -16.46 -0.95
C LEU A 521 -6.61 -16.96 -2.13
N PRO A 522 -7.03 -18.24 -2.15
CA PRO A 522 -7.84 -18.81 -3.21
C PRO A 522 -9.29 -18.32 -3.13
N GLY A 523 -9.91 -18.05 -4.29
CA GLY A 523 -11.34 -17.71 -4.34
C GLY A 523 -12.30 -18.84 -3.98
N SER A 524 -11.81 -20.08 -3.97
CA SER A 524 -12.51 -21.26 -3.43
C SER A 524 -11.52 -22.39 -3.16
N GLU A 525 -11.75 -23.16 -2.09
CA GLU A 525 -10.94 -24.32 -1.72
C GLU A 525 -11.50 -25.66 -2.21
#